data_AF-A0A812HXS5-F1
#
_entry.id   AF-A0A812HXS5-F1
#
_cell.length_a   1.000
_cell.length_b   1.000
_cell.length_c   1.000
_cell.angle_alpha   90.00
_cell.angle_beta   90.00
_cell.angle_gamma   90.00
#
_symmetry.space_group_name_H-M   'P 1'
#
loop_
_entity.id
_entity.type
_entity.pdbx_description
1 polymer ?
#
loop_
_entity_poly.entity_id
_entity_poly.type
_entity_poly.pdbx_seq_one_letter_code
_entity_poly.pdbx_strand_id
1 'polypeptide(L)'
;VRGNHSIRRRTVGSYDMDGREVQIEWQYATEPGGKGFLVVVDGPLRQPFSDYMKNTEENATYDGQDLNTSNLHMIARDRRISFNDTHKVYNRLEAMKVAKEQALVREKAAGYVKDGRDVPADELMTKYKKTIQVKLGLCRPKGVRPSTEEAPPSPEVPQTATPSKPPPAPVNPARSADPGPPGPSPAGRMPSAQGAPPPLSPSPQPAKRKTLERPNLAATPQREPSQMPGTGAGTPGLPLPPPLPVPGRGAFASPNPVLLGA
;
A
#
# COMPACT_ATOMS: atom_id res chain seq x y z
N VAL A 1 -1.48 -6.79 -34.45
CA VAL A 1 -2.47 -5.70 -34.52
C VAL A 1 -1.79 -4.44 -34.00
N ARG A 2 -1.63 -3.39 -34.79
CA ARG A 2 -1.13 -2.10 -34.29
C ARG A 2 -2.34 -1.33 -33.79
N GLY A 3 -2.49 -1.19 -32.47
CA GLY A 3 -3.50 -0.32 -31.87
C GLY A 3 -3.11 1.13 -32.15
N ASN A 4 -4.02 1.91 -32.72
CA ASN A 4 -3.83 3.36 -32.81
C ASN A 4 -4.15 3.94 -31.43
N HIS A 5 -3.13 4.20 -30.62
CA HIS A 5 -3.28 4.84 -29.31
C HIS A 5 -3.40 6.36 -29.48
N SER A 6 -4.38 6.98 -28.81
CA SER A 6 -4.50 8.44 -28.76
C SER A 6 -3.78 8.96 -27.52
N ILE A 7 -2.70 9.70 -27.72
CA ILE A 7 -1.91 10.31 -26.63
C ILE A 7 -2.15 11.82 -26.64
N ARG A 8 -2.64 12.36 -25.52
CA ARG A 8 -2.79 13.81 -25.29
C ARG A 8 -2.04 14.21 -24.04
N ARG A 9 -1.20 15.24 -24.14
CA ARG A 9 -0.50 15.76 -22.96
C ARG A 9 -1.47 16.52 -22.05
N ARG A 10 -1.55 16.14 -20.77
CA ARG A 10 -2.31 16.89 -19.75
C ARG A 10 -1.42 17.91 -19.07
N THR A 11 -0.33 17.45 -18.45
CA THR A 11 0.65 18.28 -17.75
C THR A 11 2.07 17.87 -18.13
N VAL A 12 3.10 18.47 -17.54
CA VAL A 12 4.48 18.03 -17.73
C VAL A 12 4.63 16.66 -17.04
N GLY A 13 4.92 15.61 -17.81
CA GLY A 13 5.10 14.25 -17.28
C GLY A 13 3.82 13.43 -17.13
N SER A 14 2.62 14.02 -17.25
CA SER A 14 1.34 13.29 -17.24
C SER A 14 0.60 13.43 -18.58
N TYR A 15 0.11 12.31 -19.09
CA TYR A 15 -0.50 12.17 -20.40
C TYR A 15 -1.82 11.40 -20.28
N ASP A 16 -2.82 11.83 -21.03
CA ASP A 16 -4.05 11.06 -21.26
C ASP A 16 -3.80 10.11 -22.42
N MET A 17 -3.82 8.81 -22.16
CA MET A 17 -3.69 7.76 -23.16
C MET A 17 -4.96 6.91 -23.16
N ASP A 18 -5.69 6.95 -24.28
CA ASP A 18 -6.96 6.23 -24.45
C ASP A 18 -7.98 6.46 -23.31
N GLY A 19 -8.02 7.69 -22.76
CA GLY A 19 -8.92 8.08 -21.67
C GLY A 19 -8.41 7.74 -20.27
N ARG A 20 -7.20 7.19 -20.13
CA ARG A 20 -6.52 6.94 -18.85
C ARG A 20 -5.37 7.92 -18.64
N GLU A 21 -5.22 8.42 -17.42
CA GLU A 21 -4.10 9.27 -17.07
C GLU A 21 -2.89 8.41 -16.70
N VAL A 22 -1.79 8.59 -17.44
CA VAL A 22 -0.53 7.86 -17.24
C VAL A 22 0.63 8.84 -17.08
N GLN A 23 1.57 8.50 -16.23
CA GLN A 23 2.81 9.26 -16.08
C GLN A 23 3.91 8.66 -16.95
N ILE A 24 4.71 9.52 -17.58
CA ILE A 24 5.85 9.09 -18.41
C ILE A 24 7.13 9.62 -17.80
N GLU A 25 8.02 8.71 -17.44
CA GLU A 25 9.30 8.99 -16.79
C GLU A 25 10.46 8.55 -17.68
N TRP A 26 11.56 9.32 -17.68
CA TRP A 26 12.81 8.92 -18.32
C TRP A 26 13.72 8.25 -17.30
N GLN A 27 13.99 6.95 -17.47
CA GLN A 27 14.95 6.23 -16.65
C GLN A 27 16.32 6.20 -17.33
N TYR A 28 17.36 6.56 -16.58
CA TYR A 28 18.75 6.44 -17.04
C TYR A 28 19.22 4.99 -16.90
N ALA A 29 20.01 4.51 -17.85
CA ALA A 29 20.64 3.20 -17.74
C ALA A 29 21.61 3.16 -16.54
N THR A 30 21.67 2.02 -15.86
CA THR A 30 22.59 1.80 -14.73
C THR A 30 24.05 1.82 -15.16
N GLU A 31 24.34 1.42 -16.40
CA GLU A 31 25.70 1.41 -16.94
C GLU A 31 26.11 2.81 -17.41
N PRO A 32 27.30 3.31 -17.03
CA PRO A 32 27.80 4.60 -17.49
C PRO A 32 28.02 4.57 -19.01
N GLY A 33 27.25 5.39 -19.74
CA GLY A 33 27.22 5.42 -21.20
C GLY A 33 26.06 4.66 -21.84
N GLY A 34 25.24 3.97 -21.03
CA GLY A 34 24.02 3.34 -21.49
C GLY A 34 22.95 4.36 -21.92
N LYS A 35 22.10 3.97 -22.87
CA LYS A 35 20.95 4.79 -23.30
C LYS A 35 19.82 4.63 -22.29
N GLY A 36 19.29 5.75 -21.79
CA GLY A 36 18.05 5.72 -21.01
C GLY A 36 16.84 5.30 -21.87
N PHE A 37 15.75 4.97 -21.19
CA PHE A 37 14.50 4.58 -21.84
C PHE A 37 13.29 5.20 -21.13
N LEU A 38 12.18 5.30 -21.87
CA LEU A 38 10.92 5.81 -21.36
C LEU A 38 10.16 4.68 -20.65
N VAL A 39 9.63 5.00 -19.47
CA VAL A 39 8.80 4.12 -18.66
C VAL A 39 7.44 4.78 -18.45
N VAL A 40 6.38 4.02 -18.65
CA VAL A 40 5.02 4.41 -18.34
C VAL A 40 4.71 3.94 -16.93
N VAL A 41 4.13 4.82 -16.12
CA VAL A 41 3.63 4.55 -14.78
C VAL A 41 2.11 4.75 -14.80
N ASP A 42 1.37 3.66 -14.69
CA ASP A 42 -0.11 3.60 -14.62
C ASP A 42 -0.51 3.00 -13.26
N GLY A 43 -0.63 3.86 -12.24
CA GLY A 43 -0.82 3.41 -10.87
C GLY A 43 0.36 2.56 -10.37
N PRO A 44 0.12 1.33 -9.84
CA PRO A 44 1.21 0.44 -9.40
C PRO A 44 1.96 -0.19 -10.57
N LEU A 45 1.48 -0.09 -11.81
CA LEU A 45 2.13 -0.69 -12.97
C LEU A 45 3.21 0.24 -13.52
N ARG A 46 4.45 -0.26 -13.58
CA ARG A 46 5.57 0.38 -14.28
C ARG A 46 6.00 -0.51 -15.43
N GLN A 47 6.03 0.03 -16.64
CA GLN A 47 6.32 -0.76 -17.83
C GLN A 47 7.11 0.06 -18.86
N PRO A 48 8.05 -0.54 -19.62
CA PRO A 48 8.69 0.14 -20.74
C PRO A 48 7.65 0.68 -21.73
N PHE A 49 7.83 1.93 -22.17
CA PHE A 49 6.86 2.61 -23.04
C PHE A 49 6.59 1.83 -24.33
N SER A 50 7.62 1.18 -24.89
CA SER A 50 7.49 0.36 -26.10
C SER A 50 6.51 -0.81 -25.94
N ASP A 51 6.46 -1.39 -24.75
CA ASP A 51 5.68 -2.58 -24.47
C ASP A 51 4.26 -2.18 -24.09
N TYR A 52 4.12 -1.04 -23.39
CA TYR A 52 2.82 -0.47 -23.05
C TYR A 52 2.02 -0.16 -24.32
N MET A 53 2.66 0.43 -25.33
CA MET A 53 2.06 0.72 -26.64
C MET A 53 1.73 -0.54 -27.47
N LYS A 54 2.24 -1.71 -27.09
CA LYS A 54 1.92 -2.99 -27.76
C LYS A 54 0.88 -3.79 -26.97
N ASN A 55 0.46 -3.30 -25.80
CA ASN A 55 -0.36 -4.03 -24.83
C ASN A 55 0.28 -5.39 -24.44
N THR A 56 1.61 -5.44 -24.34
CA THR A 56 2.35 -6.64 -23.92
C THR A 56 2.82 -6.49 -22.49
N GLU A 57 2.43 -7.40 -21.59
CA GLU A 57 2.74 -7.32 -20.15
C GLU A 57 4.05 -8.05 -19.77
N GLU A 58 4.87 -8.45 -20.74
CA GLU A 58 6.06 -9.30 -20.52
C GLU A 58 7.11 -8.66 -19.60
N ASN A 59 7.24 -7.33 -19.63
CA ASN A 59 8.19 -6.56 -18.82
C ASN A 59 7.48 -5.62 -17.81
N ALA A 60 6.25 -5.94 -17.44
CA ALA A 60 5.51 -5.20 -16.42
C ALA A 60 6.12 -5.43 -15.04
N THR A 61 6.56 -4.34 -14.39
CA THR A 61 6.97 -4.36 -12.99
C THR A 61 5.90 -3.67 -12.16
N TYR A 62 5.32 -4.38 -11.21
CA TYR A 62 4.38 -3.77 -10.27
C TYR A 62 5.15 -3.19 -9.09
N ASP A 63 5.13 -1.86 -8.96
CA ASP A 63 5.64 -1.19 -7.79
C ASP A 63 4.65 -1.36 -6.64
N GLY A 64 4.98 -2.27 -5.73
CA GLY A 64 4.20 -2.52 -4.53
C GLY A 64 4.30 -1.39 -3.50
N GLN A 65 5.12 -0.36 -3.75
CA GLN A 65 5.42 0.70 -2.80
C GLN A 65 4.22 1.63 -2.55
N ASP A 66 3.33 1.80 -3.54
CA ASP A 66 2.11 2.60 -3.44
C ASP A 66 0.86 1.80 -3.12
N LEU A 67 0.93 0.47 -3.20
CA LEU A 67 -0.03 -0.37 -2.51
C LEU A 67 0.25 -0.15 -1.03
N ASN A 68 -0.52 0.73 -0.42
CA ASN A 68 -0.59 1.02 1.01
C ASN A 68 -1.06 -0.26 1.74
N THR A 69 -0.29 -1.33 1.56
CA THR A 69 -0.46 -2.65 2.09
C THR A 69 -0.26 -2.42 3.57
N SER A 70 -1.38 -2.38 4.30
CA SER A 70 -1.36 -2.26 5.76
C SER A 70 -0.21 -3.11 6.31
N ASN A 71 0.61 -2.56 7.21
CA ASN A 71 1.80 -3.25 7.76
C ASN A 71 1.48 -4.66 8.32
N LEU A 72 0.19 -4.98 8.48
CA LEU A 72 -0.34 -6.30 8.81
C LEU A 72 0.24 -7.45 7.98
N HIS A 73 0.56 -7.24 6.70
CA HIS A 73 1.13 -8.30 5.86
C HIS A 73 2.55 -8.70 6.29
N MET A 74 3.30 -7.81 6.95
CA MET A 74 4.64 -8.07 7.47
C MET A 74 4.63 -9.00 8.69
N ILE A 75 3.52 -9.11 9.41
CA ILE A 75 3.40 -10.02 10.55
C ILE A 75 3.00 -11.42 10.05
N ALA A 76 3.78 -12.43 10.41
CA ALA A 76 3.43 -13.85 10.19
C ALA A 76 2.08 -14.20 10.83
N ARG A 77 1.28 -15.05 10.19
CA ARG A 77 -0.11 -15.34 10.62
C ARG A 77 -0.21 -15.76 12.08
N ASP A 78 0.74 -16.56 12.55
CA ASP A 78 0.76 -17.10 13.93
C ASP A 78 1.07 -16.02 14.98
N ARG A 79 1.69 -14.90 14.57
CA ARG A 79 2.01 -13.76 15.44
C ARG A 79 0.98 -12.64 15.35
N ARG A 80 -0.05 -12.77 14.51
CA ARG A 80 -1.09 -11.74 14.38
C ARG A 80 -2.02 -11.79 15.59
N ILE A 81 -2.36 -10.63 16.12
CA ILE A 81 -3.37 -10.53 17.19
C ILE A 81 -4.72 -11.01 16.65
N SER A 82 -5.24 -12.06 17.26
CA SER A 82 -6.58 -12.58 17.06
C SER A 82 -7.55 -11.98 18.08
N PHE A 83 -8.80 -11.80 17.68
CA PHE A 83 -9.89 -11.39 18.57
C PHE A 83 -10.84 -12.57 18.68
N ASN A 84 -10.97 -13.14 19.88
CA ASN A 84 -11.85 -14.29 20.13
C ASN A 84 -13.31 -13.85 20.23
N ASP A 85 -13.88 -13.47 19.09
CA ASP A 85 -15.19 -12.82 19.01
C ASP A 85 -16.31 -13.75 18.54
N THR A 86 -16.02 -15.05 18.41
CA THR A 86 -16.88 -16.05 17.76
C THR A 86 -18.25 -16.22 18.41
N HIS A 87 -18.39 -15.91 19.71
CA HIS A 87 -19.62 -16.13 20.47
C HIS A 87 -20.43 -14.87 20.73
N LYS A 88 -20.00 -13.70 20.23
CA LYS A 88 -20.73 -12.44 20.44
C LYS A 88 -21.59 -12.12 19.22
N VAL A 89 -22.90 -12.02 19.45
CA VAL A 89 -23.84 -11.58 18.43
C VAL A 89 -23.90 -10.06 18.48
N TYR A 90 -23.42 -9.41 17.42
CA TYR A 90 -23.45 -7.96 17.29
C TYR A 90 -24.51 -7.53 16.30
N ASN A 91 -25.15 -6.38 16.55
CA ASN A 91 -25.90 -5.69 15.51
C ASN A 91 -24.94 -5.20 14.39
N ARG A 92 -25.44 -4.99 13.16
CA ARG A 92 -24.66 -4.50 12.01
C ARG A 92 -23.82 -3.27 12.34
N LEU A 93 -24.42 -2.27 13.02
CA LEU A 93 -23.71 -1.04 13.41
C LEU A 93 -22.63 -1.29 14.46
N GLU A 94 -22.87 -2.23 15.38
CA GLU A 94 -21.91 -2.62 16.40
C GLU A 94 -20.75 -3.39 15.79
N ALA A 95 -21.03 -4.35 14.91
CA ALA A 95 -20.04 -5.10 14.16
C ALA A 95 -19.12 -4.18 13.34
N MET A 96 -19.67 -3.14 12.70
CA MET A 96 -18.86 -2.13 12.00
C MET A 96 -17.91 -1.38 12.95
N LYS A 97 -18.37 -1.02 14.16
CA LYS A 97 -17.52 -0.38 15.17
C LYS A 97 -16.42 -1.33 15.66
N VAL A 98 -16.78 -2.58 15.96
CA VAL A 98 -15.86 -3.65 16.37
C VAL A 98 -14.79 -3.86 15.32
N ALA A 99 -15.18 -4.03 14.05
CA ALA A 99 -14.27 -4.23 12.94
C ALA A 99 -13.29 -3.06 12.76
N LYS A 100 -13.78 -1.81 12.85
CA LYS A 100 -12.92 -0.62 12.77
C LYS A 100 -11.87 -0.58 13.90
N GLU A 101 -12.26 -0.91 15.12
CA GLU A 101 -11.32 -0.97 16.24
C GLU A 101 -10.33 -2.13 16.13
N GLN A 102 -10.79 -3.31 15.71
CA GLN A 102 -9.91 -4.46 15.49
C GLN A 102 -8.85 -4.16 14.42
N ALA A 103 -9.23 -3.45 13.34
CA ALA A 103 -8.31 -3.00 12.31
C ALA A 103 -7.25 -2.04 12.87
N LEU A 104 -7.67 -1.02 13.64
CA LEU A 104 -6.74 -0.07 14.28
C LEU A 104 -5.76 -0.75 15.25
N VAL A 105 -6.22 -1.73 16.01
CA VAL A 105 -5.36 -2.47 16.96
C VAL A 105 -4.36 -3.35 16.21
N ARG A 106 -4.79 -4.03 15.14
CA ARG A 106 -3.90 -4.81 14.25
C ARG A 106 -2.84 -3.93 13.59
N GLU A 107 -3.21 -2.73 13.17
CA GLU A 107 -2.28 -1.75 12.59
C GLU A 107 -1.24 -1.28 13.61
N LYS A 108 -1.65 -0.96 14.85
CA LYS A 108 -0.70 -0.61 15.93
C LYS A 108 0.26 -1.75 16.23
N ALA A 109 -0.25 -2.98 16.33
CA ALA A 109 0.59 -4.16 16.55
C ALA A 109 1.63 -4.33 15.42
N ALA A 110 1.21 -4.12 14.17
CA ALA A 110 2.11 -4.14 13.02
C ALA A 110 3.18 -3.03 13.08
N GLY A 111 2.85 -1.86 13.63
CA GLY A 111 3.81 -0.79 13.90
C GLY A 111 4.95 -1.23 14.81
N TYR A 112 4.65 -1.91 15.93
CA TYR A 112 5.69 -2.42 16.84
C TYR A 112 6.63 -3.40 16.14
N VAL A 113 6.08 -4.35 15.35
CA VAL A 113 6.90 -5.32 14.60
C VAL A 113 7.77 -4.62 13.56
N LYS A 114 7.23 -3.61 12.87
CA LYS A 114 7.98 -2.80 11.90
C LYS A 114 9.14 -2.05 12.56
N ASP A 115 8.93 -1.56 13.77
CA ASP A 115 9.96 -0.87 14.57
C ASP A 115 10.96 -1.84 15.24
N GLY A 116 10.81 -3.16 15.03
CA GLY A 116 11.65 -4.18 15.67
C GLY A 116 11.41 -4.35 17.17
N ARG A 117 10.27 -3.87 17.68
CA ARG A 117 9.88 -4.01 19.08
C ARG A 117 8.92 -5.18 19.26
N ASP A 118 9.00 -5.84 20.41
CA ASP A 118 8.00 -6.83 20.79
C ASP A 118 6.62 -6.20 20.97
N VAL A 119 5.59 -6.92 20.53
CA VAL A 119 4.21 -6.44 20.55
C VAL A 119 3.64 -6.64 21.97
N PRO A 120 3.26 -5.57 22.70
CA PRO A 120 2.62 -5.70 24.01
C PRO A 120 1.14 -6.10 23.83
N ALA A 121 0.90 -7.38 23.53
CA ALA A 121 -0.41 -7.91 23.18
C ALA A 121 -1.45 -7.68 24.30
N ASP A 122 -1.05 -7.86 25.56
CA ASP A 122 -1.95 -7.73 26.72
C ASP A 122 -2.44 -6.30 26.92
N GLU A 123 -1.55 -5.31 26.76
CA GLU A 123 -1.92 -3.90 26.87
C GLU A 123 -2.84 -3.46 25.73
N LEU A 124 -2.51 -3.86 24.49
CA LEU A 124 -3.33 -3.58 23.31
C LEU A 124 -4.72 -4.21 23.46
N MET A 125 -4.79 -5.44 23.96
CA MET A 125 -6.05 -6.13 24.24
C MET A 125 -6.86 -5.50 25.37
N THR A 126 -6.19 -5.02 26.41
CA THR A 126 -6.86 -4.31 27.51
C THR A 126 -7.47 -2.98 27.02
N LYS A 127 -6.70 -2.20 26.24
CA LYS A 127 -7.17 -0.95 25.63
C LYS A 127 -8.32 -1.20 24.65
N TYR A 128 -8.23 -2.25 23.84
CA TYR A 128 -9.29 -2.66 22.93
C TYR A 128 -10.58 -3.02 23.67
N LYS A 129 -10.52 -3.92 24.66
CA LYS A 129 -11.70 -4.35 25.45
C LYS A 129 -12.40 -3.16 26.10
N LYS A 130 -11.63 -2.22 26.68
CA LYS A 130 -12.16 -0.98 27.26
C LYS A 130 -12.85 -0.10 26.20
N THR A 131 -12.16 0.15 25.10
CA THR A 131 -12.67 1.04 24.03
C THR A 131 -13.93 0.48 23.41
N ILE A 132 -14.00 -0.84 23.18
CA ILE A 132 -15.17 -1.45 22.57
C ILE A 132 -16.36 -1.47 23.53
N GLN A 133 -16.15 -1.71 24.83
CA GLN A 133 -17.22 -1.57 25.84
C GLN A 133 -17.82 -0.17 25.86
N VAL A 134 -16.98 0.87 25.73
CA VAL A 134 -17.44 2.26 25.64
C VAL A 134 -18.17 2.53 24.33
N LYS A 135 -17.63 2.09 23.17
CA LYS A 135 -18.24 2.34 21.84
C LYS A 135 -19.55 1.61 21.59
N LEU A 136 -19.74 0.47 22.25
CA LEU A 136 -20.98 -0.29 22.27
C LEU A 136 -21.98 0.22 23.32
N GLY A 137 -21.58 1.16 24.18
CA GLY A 137 -22.46 1.75 25.19
C GLY A 137 -22.75 0.84 26.39
N LEU A 138 -22.06 -0.29 26.52
CA LEU A 138 -22.20 -1.25 27.63
C LEU A 138 -21.74 -0.65 28.97
N CYS A 139 -20.81 0.30 28.92
CA CYS A 139 -20.36 1.06 30.08
C CYS A 139 -20.56 2.55 29.83
N ARG A 140 -21.81 3.04 29.81
CA ARG A 140 -22.04 4.44 30.17
C ARG A 140 -21.88 4.53 31.68
N PRO A 141 -20.82 5.16 32.22
CA PRO A 141 -20.76 5.43 33.65
C PRO A 141 -22.03 6.21 34.00
N LYS A 142 -22.89 5.58 34.81
CA LYS A 142 -24.26 6.01 35.09
C LYS A 142 -24.33 7.28 35.94
N GLY A 143 -23.22 7.96 36.18
CA GLY A 143 -23.17 9.10 37.07
C GLY A 143 -21.83 9.78 37.00
N VAL A 144 -21.66 10.65 36.00
CA VAL A 144 -21.27 12.04 36.23
C VAL A 144 -21.94 12.79 35.08
N ARG A 145 -23.18 13.21 35.32
CA ARG A 145 -23.72 14.35 34.58
C ARG A 145 -22.72 15.47 34.91
N PRO A 146 -21.96 16.04 33.96
CA PRO A 146 -21.24 17.27 34.25
C PRO A 146 -22.35 18.24 34.66
N SER A 147 -22.46 18.49 35.96
CA SER A 147 -23.26 19.55 36.50
C SER A 147 -22.69 20.78 35.85
N THR A 148 -23.37 21.24 34.80
CA THR A 148 -23.21 22.58 34.28
C THR A 148 -23.52 23.49 35.46
N GLU A 149 -22.42 23.90 36.07
CA GLU A 149 -22.24 25.06 36.89
C GLU A 149 -23.11 26.19 36.34
N GLU A 150 -24.09 26.55 37.16
CA GLU A 150 -24.63 27.88 37.36
C GLU A 150 -24.87 28.73 36.10
N ALA A 151 -26.14 28.71 35.68
CA ALA A 151 -26.69 29.74 34.81
C ALA A 151 -26.63 31.11 35.49
N PRO A 152 -26.00 32.14 34.89
CA PRO A 152 -26.40 33.52 35.17
C PRO A 152 -27.77 33.79 34.51
N PRO A 153 -28.61 34.66 35.12
CA PRO A 153 -29.97 34.90 34.68
C PRO A 153 -30.04 35.57 33.29
N SER A 154 -30.98 35.08 32.48
CA SER A 154 -31.45 35.67 31.22
C SER A 154 -31.69 37.18 31.28
N PRO A 155 -31.35 37.90 30.20
CA PRO A 155 -32.22 38.92 29.65
C PRO A 155 -33.02 38.35 28.45
N GLU A 156 -34.32 38.54 28.57
CA GLU A 156 -35.40 38.30 27.62
C GLU A 156 -35.12 38.87 26.22
N VAL A 157 -35.29 38.07 25.17
CA VAL A 157 -35.47 38.55 23.79
C VAL A 157 -36.55 37.73 23.05
N PRO A 158 -37.33 38.37 22.17
CA PRO A 158 -38.64 37.87 21.73
C PRO A 158 -38.56 36.84 20.60
N GLN A 159 -39.59 36.00 20.59
CA GLN A 159 -39.91 34.96 19.61
C GLN A 159 -39.83 35.46 18.15
N THR A 160 -39.26 34.64 17.27
CA THR A 160 -39.61 34.66 15.84
C THR A 160 -39.47 33.27 15.21
N ALA A 161 -40.64 32.76 14.79
CA ALA A 161 -40.94 31.90 13.65
C ALA A 161 -40.03 30.69 13.29
N THR A 162 -40.66 29.52 13.38
CA THR A 162 -40.38 28.28 12.64
C THR A 162 -40.14 28.46 11.14
N PRO A 163 -39.32 27.58 10.52
CA PRO A 163 -39.79 26.94 9.28
C PRO A 163 -39.44 25.43 9.12
N SER A 164 -40.50 24.68 8.78
CA SER A 164 -40.60 23.64 7.74
C SER A 164 -39.59 22.47 7.64
N LYS A 165 -40.09 21.32 8.10
CA LYS A 165 -40.08 19.97 7.51
C LYS A 165 -39.42 19.82 6.11
N PRO A 166 -38.42 18.92 5.95
CA PRO A 166 -37.89 18.54 4.63
C PRO A 166 -38.83 17.57 3.87
N PRO A 167 -38.80 17.57 2.53
CA PRO A 167 -39.63 16.72 1.68
C PRO A 167 -39.15 15.25 1.65
N PRO A 168 -40.05 14.28 1.37
CA PRO A 168 -39.70 12.87 1.21
C PRO A 168 -38.91 12.61 -0.08
N ALA A 169 -37.94 11.69 0.01
CA ALA A 169 -37.09 11.25 -1.09
C ALA A 169 -37.89 10.55 -2.22
N PRO A 170 -37.44 10.65 -3.48
CA PRO A 170 -38.06 9.93 -4.60
C PRO A 170 -37.81 8.43 -4.51
N VAL A 171 -38.89 7.67 -4.67
CA VAL A 171 -38.92 6.22 -4.85
C VAL A 171 -38.28 5.90 -6.21
N ASN A 172 -37.14 5.21 -6.21
CA ASN A 172 -36.54 4.66 -7.42
C ASN A 172 -37.18 3.28 -7.70
N PRO A 173 -37.93 3.09 -8.80
CA PRO A 173 -38.45 1.78 -9.16
C PRO A 173 -37.33 0.89 -9.68
N ALA A 174 -37.32 -0.33 -9.16
CA ALA A 174 -36.51 -1.44 -9.62
C ALA A 174 -36.55 -1.57 -11.16
N ARG A 175 -35.38 -1.55 -11.79
CA ARG A 175 -35.20 -2.00 -13.16
C ARG A 175 -34.41 -3.30 -13.14
N SER A 176 -35.15 -4.38 -13.35
CA SER A 176 -34.67 -5.67 -13.82
C SER A 176 -33.99 -5.50 -15.18
N ALA A 177 -32.83 -6.13 -15.38
CA ALA A 177 -32.42 -6.81 -16.62
C ALA A 177 -30.91 -7.13 -16.60
N ASP A 178 -30.62 -8.42 -16.38
CA ASP A 178 -29.75 -9.28 -17.20
C ASP A 178 -28.70 -8.63 -18.13
N PRO A 179 -27.45 -9.13 -18.09
CA PRO A 179 -26.79 -9.48 -19.35
C PRO A 179 -26.12 -10.86 -19.30
N GLY A 180 -26.61 -11.75 -20.16
CA GLY A 180 -25.96 -13.01 -20.50
C GLY A 180 -24.61 -12.86 -21.23
N PRO A 181 -23.85 -13.95 -21.38
CA PRO A 181 -22.50 -13.95 -21.93
C PRO A 181 -22.48 -13.87 -23.46
N PRO A 182 -21.61 -13.06 -24.08
CA PRO A 182 -21.36 -13.16 -25.52
C PRO A 182 -20.43 -14.35 -25.84
N GLY A 183 -20.94 -15.25 -26.69
CA GLY A 183 -20.19 -16.39 -27.24
C GLY A 183 -19.12 -16.02 -28.28
N PRO A 184 -18.32 -17.01 -28.71
CA PRO A 184 -17.17 -16.80 -29.59
C PRO A 184 -17.57 -16.87 -31.07
N SER A 185 -16.88 -16.09 -31.92
CA SER A 185 -16.94 -16.26 -33.37
C SER A 185 -15.68 -15.76 -34.08
N PRO A 186 -15.40 -16.26 -35.30
CA PRO A 186 -14.08 -16.80 -35.63
C PRO A 186 -13.31 -16.04 -36.72
N ALA A 187 -12.03 -16.42 -36.84
CA ALA A 187 -11.16 -16.47 -38.03
C ALA A 187 -11.51 -15.56 -39.24
N GLY A 188 -10.66 -14.54 -39.45
CA GLY A 188 -10.57 -13.75 -40.67
C GLY A 188 -9.11 -13.64 -41.14
N ARG A 189 -8.88 -13.93 -42.42
CA ARG A 189 -7.64 -14.35 -43.09
C ARG A 189 -7.07 -13.23 -43.97
N MET A 190 -5.76 -12.92 -43.86
CA MET A 190 -4.80 -12.37 -44.87
C MET A 190 -5.14 -10.98 -45.51
N PRO A 191 -4.25 -10.27 -46.28
CA PRO A 191 -2.92 -10.63 -46.80
C PRO A 191 -1.79 -9.58 -46.62
N SER A 192 -0.61 -10.02 -47.07
CA SER A 192 0.70 -9.36 -47.21
C SER A 192 0.70 -8.01 -47.95
N ALA A 193 1.52 -7.07 -47.46
CA ALA A 193 2.03 -5.96 -48.26
C ALA A 193 3.48 -5.65 -47.89
N GLN A 194 4.34 -5.88 -48.86
CA GLN A 194 5.78 -5.69 -48.89
C GLN A 194 6.04 -4.20 -49.21
N GLY A 195 6.78 -3.50 -48.35
CA GLY A 195 7.07 -2.07 -48.52
C GLY A 195 8.47 -1.74 -48.00
N ALA A 196 9.30 -1.22 -48.91
CA ALA A 196 10.73 -0.95 -48.76
C ALA A 196 11.11 0.08 -47.67
N PRO A 197 12.35 0.05 -47.15
CA PRO A 197 12.84 1.02 -46.17
C PRO A 197 13.31 2.35 -46.82
N PRO A 198 12.98 3.52 -46.25
CA PRO A 198 13.58 4.79 -46.66
C PRO A 198 14.98 5.01 -46.00
N PRO A 199 15.82 5.85 -46.62
CA PRO A 199 17.26 5.97 -46.32
C PRO A 199 17.59 6.79 -45.07
N LEU A 200 18.75 6.43 -44.50
CA LEU A 200 19.44 7.05 -43.36
C LEU A 200 19.69 8.55 -43.57
N SER A 201 19.38 9.36 -42.56
CA SER A 201 19.79 10.77 -42.47
C SER A 201 20.82 10.98 -41.34
N PRO A 202 21.75 11.95 -41.49
CA PRO A 202 23.03 11.98 -40.80
C PRO A 202 22.99 12.58 -39.38
N SER A 203 23.97 12.14 -38.59
CA SER A 203 24.26 12.55 -37.22
C SER A 203 24.55 14.06 -37.06
N PRO A 204 23.99 14.74 -36.05
CA PRO A 204 24.48 16.02 -35.59
C PRO A 204 25.63 15.85 -34.57
N GLN A 205 26.71 16.60 -34.79
CA GLN A 205 27.93 16.64 -33.99
C GLN A 205 27.69 17.14 -32.55
N PRO A 206 28.52 16.75 -31.58
CA PRO A 206 28.38 17.15 -30.18
C PRO A 206 28.85 18.60 -29.94
N ALA A 207 27.94 19.44 -29.46
CA ALA A 207 28.26 20.77 -28.94
C ALA A 207 29.01 20.67 -27.60
N LYS A 208 30.14 21.38 -27.54
CA LYS A 208 31.03 21.54 -26.39
C LYS A 208 30.25 22.10 -25.19
N ARG A 209 30.08 21.31 -24.12
CA ARG A 209 29.58 21.80 -22.82
C ARG A 209 30.74 22.32 -21.98
N LYS A 210 30.63 23.59 -21.57
CA LYS A 210 31.49 24.25 -20.59
C LYS A 210 31.38 23.56 -19.23
N THR A 211 32.54 23.19 -18.69
CA THR A 211 32.77 22.84 -17.28
C THR A 211 32.36 24.02 -16.40
N LEU A 212 31.36 23.84 -15.55
CA LEU A 212 31.06 24.75 -14.46
C LEU A 212 31.48 24.06 -13.16
N GLU A 213 32.52 24.60 -12.55
CA GLU A 213 33.03 24.22 -11.24
C GLU A 213 31.94 24.28 -10.17
N ARG A 214 31.87 23.25 -9.31
CA ARG A 214 31.18 23.32 -8.03
C ARG A 214 32.17 23.82 -6.98
N PRO A 215 31.85 24.85 -6.18
CA PRO A 215 32.60 25.12 -4.96
C PRO A 215 32.29 24.05 -3.91
N ASN A 216 33.37 23.48 -3.42
CA ASN A 216 33.52 22.74 -2.16
C ASN A 216 33.29 23.69 -0.96
N LEU A 217 33.24 23.14 0.27
CA LEU A 217 33.08 23.77 1.60
C LEU A 217 31.62 23.72 2.13
N ALA A 218 31.31 23.29 3.36
CA ALA A 218 32.14 22.97 4.52
C ALA A 218 31.39 22.07 5.53
N ALA A 219 32.19 21.23 6.21
CA ALA A 219 32.19 20.87 7.62
C ALA A 219 30.91 21.05 8.48
N THR A 220 30.36 19.94 8.97
CA THR A 220 29.46 19.91 10.14
C THR A 220 30.26 19.48 11.39
N PRO A 221 30.20 20.21 12.51
CA PRO A 221 30.94 19.86 13.72
C PRO A 221 30.29 18.69 14.47
N GLN A 222 31.15 17.76 14.85
CA GLN A 222 30.90 16.62 15.72
C GLN A 222 30.49 17.12 17.12
N ARG A 223 29.27 16.78 17.56
CA ARG A 223 28.77 17.12 18.89
C ARG A 223 28.90 15.89 19.79
N GLU A 224 29.83 15.96 20.75
CA GLU A 224 29.97 15.03 21.87
C GLU A 224 28.66 14.90 22.66
N PRO A 225 28.25 13.68 23.04
CA PRO A 225 27.39 13.48 24.19
C PRO A 225 28.22 13.23 25.46
N SER A 226 27.98 14.11 26.44
CA SER A 226 28.51 14.07 27.79
C SER A 226 28.40 12.71 28.46
N GLN A 227 29.49 12.32 29.09
CA GLN A 227 29.59 11.25 30.07
C GLN A 227 28.61 11.48 31.23
N MET A 228 27.83 10.45 31.57
CA MET A 228 27.11 10.34 32.84
C MET A 228 27.89 9.38 33.76
N PRO A 229 28.08 9.70 35.04
CA PRO A 229 28.79 8.83 35.98
C PRO A 229 27.93 7.63 36.39
N GLY A 230 28.62 6.50 36.55
CA GLY A 230 28.03 5.19 36.80
C GLY A 230 27.31 5.05 38.14
N THR A 231 26.32 4.16 38.14
CA THR A 231 25.90 3.41 39.31
C THR A 231 26.03 1.94 38.95
N GLY A 232 27.03 1.30 39.56
CA GLY A 232 27.25 -0.13 39.46
C GLY A 232 26.14 -0.87 40.20
N ALA A 233 25.49 -1.77 39.48
CA ALA A 233 24.79 -2.91 40.06
C ALA A 233 25.27 -4.13 39.27
N GLY A 234 26.17 -4.89 39.87
CA GLY A 234 26.69 -6.12 39.31
C GLY A 234 25.58 -7.16 39.20
N THR A 235 25.26 -7.56 37.97
CA THR A 235 24.44 -8.74 37.70
C THR A 235 25.38 -9.93 37.57
N PRO A 236 25.26 -10.98 38.41
CA PRO A 236 26.05 -12.19 38.25
C PRO A 236 25.67 -12.89 36.94
N GLY A 237 26.68 -13.18 36.13
CA GLY A 237 26.55 -13.82 34.82
C GLY A 237 25.85 -15.17 34.91
N LEU A 238 24.80 -15.33 34.12
CA LEU A 238 24.18 -16.62 33.87
C LEU A 238 25.07 -17.43 32.91
N PRO A 239 25.29 -18.73 33.18
CA PRO A 239 26.08 -19.59 32.31
C PRO A 239 25.38 -19.78 30.95
N LEU A 240 26.14 -19.64 29.87
CA LEU A 240 25.69 -19.96 28.51
C LEU A 240 25.23 -21.43 28.42
N PRO A 241 24.10 -21.72 27.75
CA PRO A 241 23.73 -23.10 27.45
C PRO A 241 24.67 -23.71 26.39
N PRO A 242 24.91 -25.03 26.43
CA PRO A 242 25.73 -25.71 25.43
C PRO A 242 25.06 -25.69 24.04
N PRO A 243 25.86 -25.72 22.95
CA PRO A 243 25.35 -25.75 21.59
C PRO A 243 24.60 -27.06 21.32
N LEU A 244 23.43 -26.94 20.68
CA LEU A 244 22.62 -28.09 20.28
C LEU A 244 23.30 -28.89 19.15
N PRO A 245 23.15 -30.23 19.12
CA PRO A 245 23.68 -31.07 18.08
C PRO A 245 23.01 -30.78 16.73
N VAL A 246 23.83 -30.53 15.72
CA VAL A 246 23.39 -30.33 14.34
C VAL A 246 22.91 -31.68 13.78
N PRO A 247 21.68 -31.79 13.25
CA PRO A 247 21.23 -33.04 12.63
C PRO A 247 22.03 -33.32 11.36
N GLY A 248 22.60 -34.53 11.32
CA GLY A 248 23.44 -35.04 10.25
C GLY A 248 22.76 -34.94 8.88
N ARG A 249 23.57 -34.52 7.91
CA ARG A 249 23.24 -34.40 6.50
C ARG A 249 22.94 -35.80 5.95
N GLY A 250 21.66 -36.18 5.96
CA GLY A 250 21.19 -37.43 5.37
C GLY A 250 21.48 -37.46 3.87
N ALA A 251 22.19 -38.50 3.45
CA ALA A 251 22.47 -38.80 2.07
C ALA A 251 21.15 -39.00 1.30
N PHE A 252 20.89 -38.14 0.33
CA PHE A 252 19.84 -38.37 -0.67
C PHE A 252 20.32 -39.50 -1.59
N ALA A 253 19.72 -40.67 -1.43
CA ALA A 253 19.83 -41.76 -2.39
C ALA A 253 19.10 -41.38 -3.69
N SER A 254 19.82 -41.34 -4.80
CA SER A 254 19.27 -41.18 -6.14
C SER A 254 18.34 -42.34 -6.51
N PRO A 255 17.12 -42.08 -7.01
CA PRO A 255 16.34 -43.12 -7.68
C PRO A 255 16.84 -43.34 -9.11
N ASN A 256 17.06 -44.63 -9.44
CA ASN A 256 17.42 -45.16 -10.76
C ASN A 256 16.42 -44.76 -11.86
N PRO A 257 16.89 -44.50 -13.10
CA PRO A 257 16.02 -44.43 -14.28
C PRO A 257 15.62 -45.85 -14.72
N VAL A 258 14.32 -46.11 -14.76
CA VAL A 258 13.74 -47.32 -15.36
C VAL A 258 13.82 -47.18 -16.88
N LEU A 259 14.55 -48.10 -17.51
CA LEU A 259 14.58 -48.33 -18.96
C LEU A 259 13.18 -48.77 -19.43
N LEU A 260 12.56 -48.01 -20.34
CA LEU A 260 11.48 -48.51 -21.19
C LEU A 260 12.12 -49.27 -22.36
N GLY A 261 11.86 -50.58 -22.44
CA GLY A 261 12.17 -51.42 -23.59
C GLY A 261 10.91 -51.72 -24.40
N ALA A 262 11.01 -51.47 -25.71
CA ALA A 262 10.34 -52.05 -26.88
C ALA A 262 8.91 -52.58 -26.77
#